data_AF-A0A2V8RFF4-F1
#
_entry.id   AF-A0A2V8RFF4-F1
#
_cell.length_a   1.000
_cell.length_b   1.000
_cell.length_c   1.000
_cell.angle_alpha   90.00
_cell.angle_beta   90.00
_cell.angle_gamma   90.00
#
_symmetry.space_group_name_H-M   'P 1'
#
loop_
_entity.id
_entity.type
_entity.pdbx_description
1 polymer ?
#
loop_
_entity_poly.entity_id
_entity_poly.type
_entity_poly.pdbx_seq_one_letter_code
_entity_poly.pdbx_strand_id
1 'polypeptide(L)'
;MPVKSPFRNGSGFALSLLFLLAAVLACSSGSAKKCTATLTLDGGTFVGEDVAEEKATRNACNKYCREADPGYQAIYGEWLDSPAGKAAGRPSKEEAIFKDKDLMDYVTVTCANECLARITYGRAKVEMKCD
;
A
#
# COMPACT_ATOMS: atom_id res chain seq x y z
N MET A 1 -34.27 -59.20 -14.86
CA MET A 1 -33.97 -59.31 -16.30
C MET A 1 -33.30 -58.03 -16.77
N PRO A 2 -32.27 -58.11 -17.64
CA PRO A 2 -31.34 -57.03 -17.97
C PRO A 2 -31.77 -56.23 -19.21
N VAL A 3 -31.31 -54.98 -19.37
CA VAL A 3 -31.10 -54.39 -20.70
C VAL A 3 -29.80 -53.59 -20.71
N LYS A 4 -29.02 -53.86 -21.77
CA LYS A 4 -27.67 -53.40 -22.09
C LYS A 4 -27.64 -51.96 -22.66
N SER A 5 -26.43 -51.41 -22.59
CA SER A 5 -25.81 -50.17 -23.10
C SER A 5 -26.25 -49.67 -24.50
N PRO A 6 -25.86 -48.42 -24.90
CA PRO A 6 -24.55 -48.27 -25.55
C PRO A 6 -23.77 -46.99 -25.23
N PHE A 7 -22.44 -47.17 -25.19
CA PHE A 7 -21.42 -46.16 -25.46
C PHE A 7 -21.70 -45.42 -26.78
N ARG A 8 -21.49 -44.11 -26.84
CA ARG A 8 -21.23 -43.41 -28.11
C ARG A 8 -20.19 -42.30 -27.94
N ASN A 9 -19.14 -42.43 -28.75
CA ASN A 9 -18.00 -41.54 -28.94
C ASN A 9 -18.36 -40.07 -29.11
N GLY A 10 -17.55 -39.20 -28.51
CA GLY A 10 -17.56 -37.75 -28.73
C GLY A 10 -16.20 -37.08 -28.42
N SER A 11 -15.09 -37.78 -28.61
CA SER A 11 -13.74 -37.23 -28.41
C SER A 11 -13.25 -36.63 -29.72
N GLY A 12 -13.44 -35.32 -29.91
CA GLY A 12 -12.90 -34.65 -31.11
C GLY A 12 -13.05 -33.14 -31.19
N PHE A 13 -13.91 -32.51 -30.39
CA PHE A 13 -14.19 -31.07 -30.52
C PHE A 13 -13.55 -30.18 -29.43
N ALA A 14 -12.92 -30.78 -28.41
CA ALA A 14 -12.42 -30.04 -27.24
C ALA A 14 -10.99 -29.49 -27.40
N LEU A 15 -10.16 -30.04 -28.31
CA LEU A 15 -8.74 -29.65 -28.40
C LEU A 15 -8.49 -28.34 -29.17
N SER A 16 -9.35 -27.98 -30.13
CA SER A 16 -9.14 -26.78 -30.95
C SER A 16 -9.53 -25.48 -30.24
N LEU A 17 -10.39 -25.54 -29.22
CA LEU A 17 -10.78 -24.37 -28.42
C LEU A 17 -9.70 -23.96 -27.40
N LEU A 18 -8.85 -24.91 -26.98
CA LEU A 18 -7.82 -24.70 -25.96
C LEU A 18 -6.64 -23.86 -26.46
N PHE A 19 -6.30 -23.95 -27.75
CA PHE A 19 -5.18 -23.17 -28.32
C PHE A 19 -5.54 -21.70 -28.59
N LEU A 20 -6.81 -21.38 -28.85
CA LEU A 20 -7.26 -20.00 -29.01
C LEU A 20 -7.33 -19.24 -27.68
N LEU A 21 -7.56 -19.93 -26.56
CA LEU A 21 -7.58 -19.31 -25.22
C LEU A 21 -6.17 -18.94 -24.73
N ALA A 22 -5.14 -19.71 -25.11
CA ALA A 22 -3.76 -19.47 -24.69
C ALA A 22 -3.17 -18.19 -25.30
N ALA A 23 -3.58 -17.81 -26.50
CA ALA A 23 -3.12 -16.60 -27.18
C ALA A 23 -3.67 -15.31 -26.55
N VAL A 24 -4.84 -15.35 -25.91
CA VAL A 24 -5.45 -14.17 -25.26
C VAL A 24 -4.82 -13.91 -23.88
N LEU A 25 -4.37 -14.95 -23.18
CA LEU A 25 -3.72 -14.82 -21.86
C LEU A 25 -2.30 -14.23 -21.96
N ALA A 26 -1.61 -14.43 -23.08
CA ALA A 26 -0.24 -13.95 -23.29
C ALA A 26 -0.14 -12.44 -23.62
N CYS A 27 -1.26 -11.72 -23.80
CA CYS A 27 -1.25 -10.31 -24.17
C CYS A 27 -1.64 -9.35 -23.03
N SER A 28 -1.78 -9.84 -21.79
CA SER A 28 -2.11 -9.00 -20.62
C SER A 28 -0.92 -8.72 -19.68
N SER A 29 0.30 -9.14 -20.03
CA SER A 29 1.50 -8.87 -19.24
C SER A 29 2.05 -7.46 -19.51
N GLY A 30 1.21 -6.44 -19.36
CA GLY A 30 1.69 -5.08 -19.16
C GLY A 30 2.09 -4.94 -17.70
N SER A 31 3.39 -4.80 -17.42
CA SER A 31 3.87 -4.44 -16.08
C SER A 31 3.11 -3.20 -15.62
N ALA A 32 2.34 -3.30 -14.54
CA ALA A 32 1.60 -2.16 -14.02
C ALA A 32 2.62 -1.09 -13.60
N LYS A 33 2.51 0.12 -14.17
CA LYS A 33 3.37 1.27 -13.87
C LYS A 33 3.50 1.40 -12.35
N LYS A 34 4.72 1.33 -11.84
CA LYS A 34 5.01 1.40 -10.41
C LYS A 34 6.06 2.46 -10.16
N CYS A 35 5.74 3.42 -9.32
CA CYS A 35 6.65 4.44 -8.83
C CYS A 35 7.03 4.15 -7.37
N THR A 36 8.32 4.21 -7.08
CA THR A 36 8.91 4.08 -5.75
C THR A 36 9.63 5.37 -5.41
N ALA A 37 9.21 6.00 -4.32
CA ALA A 37 9.85 7.17 -3.73
C ALA A 37 10.66 6.74 -2.51
N THR A 38 11.95 7.07 -2.49
CA THR A 38 12.86 6.86 -1.36
C THR A 38 13.15 8.21 -0.72
N LEU A 39 12.55 8.47 0.45
CA LEU A 39 12.75 9.67 1.26
C LEU A 39 13.89 9.45 2.24
N THR A 40 14.84 10.39 2.31
CA THR A 40 15.84 10.48 3.38
C THR A 40 15.58 11.73 4.21
N LEU A 41 15.28 11.53 5.49
CA LEU A 41 14.93 12.59 6.45
C LEU A 41 15.31 12.16 7.87
N ASP A 42 15.86 13.09 8.66
CA ASP A 42 16.22 12.90 10.08
C ASP A 42 17.08 11.64 10.35
N GLY A 43 17.98 11.32 9.42
CA GLY A 43 18.88 10.16 9.50
C GLY A 43 18.22 8.82 9.15
N GLY A 44 16.93 8.80 8.82
CA GLY A 44 16.20 7.62 8.36
C GLY A 44 15.94 7.61 6.85
N THR A 45 15.58 6.43 6.34
CA THR A 45 15.15 6.22 4.95
C THR A 45 13.78 5.56 4.92
N PHE A 46 12.84 6.16 4.19
CA PHE A 46 11.44 5.77 4.13
C PHE A 46 11.01 5.58 2.69
N VAL A 47 10.41 4.43 2.40
CA VAL A 47 10.00 4.05 1.05
C VAL A 47 8.50 4.12 0.94
N GLY A 48 8.02 4.83 -0.08
CA GLY A 48 6.61 4.88 -0.48
C GLY A 48 6.45 4.42 -1.91
N GLU A 49 5.37 3.68 -2.17
CA GLU A 49 5.09 3.12 -3.49
C GLU A 49 3.67 3.51 -3.91
N ASP A 50 3.50 3.82 -5.19
CA ASP A 50 2.19 4.07 -5.81
C ASP A 50 2.34 4.03 -7.35
N VAL A 51 1.23 4.08 -8.09
CA VAL A 51 1.26 4.24 -9.56
C VAL A 51 1.57 5.68 -9.99
N ALA A 52 1.32 6.65 -9.11
CA ALA A 52 1.61 8.07 -9.32
C ALA A 52 2.77 8.56 -8.43
N GLU A 53 3.70 9.32 -9.01
CA GLU A 53 4.89 9.85 -8.32
C GLU A 53 4.56 10.66 -7.05
N GLU A 54 3.56 11.55 -7.14
CA GLU A 54 3.14 12.38 -6.01
C GLU A 54 2.59 11.53 -4.85
N LYS A 55 1.83 10.48 -5.18
CA LYS A 55 1.29 9.55 -4.18
C LYS A 55 2.38 8.68 -3.59
N ALA A 56 3.34 8.20 -4.38
CA ALA A 56 4.50 7.46 -3.88
C ALA A 56 5.30 8.32 -2.89
N THR A 57 5.53 9.60 -3.23
CA THR A 57 6.21 10.57 -2.35
C THR A 57 5.41 10.80 -1.06
N ARG A 58 4.10 11.04 -1.16
CA ARG A 58 3.24 11.20 0.02
C ARG A 58 3.23 9.93 0.88
N ASN A 59 3.24 8.75 0.29
CA ASN A 59 3.30 7.48 1.02
C ASN A 59 4.63 7.32 1.78
N ALA A 60 5.75 7.78 1.20
CA ALA A 60 7.05 7.82 1.88
C ALA A 60 7.01 8.79 3.08
N CYS A 61 6.41 9.97 2.92
CA CYS A 61 6.18 10.91 4.02
C CYS A 61 5.27 10.33 5.11
N ASN A 62 4.14 9.70 4.74
CA ASN A 62 3.25 9.04 5.70
C ASN A 62 4.01 7.96 6.50
N LYS A 63 4.95 7.25 5.85
CA LYS A 63 5.79 6.25 6.51
C LYS A 63 6.74 6.88 7.53
N TYR A 64 7.46 7.94 7.14
CA TYR A 64 8.25 8.75 8.08
C TYR A 64 7.42 9.21 9.28
N CYS A 65 6.22 9.74 9.03
CA CYS A 65 5.34 10.27 10.07
C CYS A 65 4.95 9.24 11.14
N ARG A 66 4.72 7.97 10.74
CA ARG A 66 4.40 6.91 11.71
C ARG A 66 5.62 6.41 12.47
N GLU A 67 6.74 6.29 11.75
CA GLU A 67 7.91 5.55 12.22
C GLU A 67 8.89 6.44 12.99
N ALA A 68 9.06 7.68 12.57
CA ALA A 68 10.16 8.54 13.01
C ALA A 68 9.77 9.95 13.45
N ASP A 69 8.56 10.44 13.13
CA ASP A 69 8.17 11.80 13.55
C ASP A 69 7.99 11.88 15.08
N PRO A 70 8.71 12.77 15.77
CA PRO A 70 8.60 12.93 17.22
C PRO A 70 7.23 13.47 17.66
N GLY A 71 6.56 14.25 16.82
CA GLY A 71 5.23 14.77 17.15
C GLY A 71 4.16 13.68 17.16
N TYR A 72 4.20 12.75 16.21
CA TYR A 72 3.29 11.59 16.23
C TYR A 72 3.55 10.72 17.47
N GLN A 73 4.81 10.49 17.84
CA GLN A 73 5.18 9.75 19.04
C GLN A 73 4.57 10.37 20.31
N ALA A 74 4.57 11.71 20.42
CA ALA A 74 4.00 12.43 21.54
C ALA A 74 2.47 12.30 21.58
N ILE A 75 1.79 12.62 20.48
CA ILE A 75 0.32 12.59 20.41
C ILE A 75 -0.22 11.17 20.61
N TYR A 76 0.46 10.16 20.07
CA TYR A 76 0.13 8.76 20.34
C TYR A 76 0.25 8.42 21.83
N GLY A 77 1.28 8.92 22.52
CA GLY A 77 1.45 8.74 23.96
C GLY A 77 0.29 9.36 24.76
N GLU A 78 -0.08 10.59 24.44
CA GLU A 78 -1.23 11.27 25.06
C GLU A 78 -2.55 10.53 24.79
N TRP A 79 -2.74 10.07 23.55
CA TRP A 79 -3.91 9.29 23.19
C TRP A 79 -4.00 7.97 23.95
N LEU A 80 -2.88 7.26 24.14
CA LEU A 80 -2.84 6.02 24.93
C LEU A 80 -3.32 6.21 26.38
N ASP A 81 -3.11 7.38 26.95
CA ASP A 81 -3.51 7.71 28.31
C ASP A 81 -4.94 8.26 28.42
N SER A 82 -5.54 8.63 27.28
CA SER A 82 -6.94 9.03 27.16
C SER A 82 -7.92 7.85 27.42
N PRO A 83 -9.22 8.13 27.69
CA PRO A 83 -10.24 7.09 27.77
C PRO A 83 -10.33 6.24 26.50
N ALA A 84 -10.16 6.84 25.32
CA ALA A 84 -10.24 6.14 24.04
C ALA A 84 -9.08 5.14 23.85
N GLY A 85 -7.84 5.57 24.12
CA GLY A 85 -6.66 4.71 24.03
C GLY A 85 -6.69 3.56 25.04
N LYS A 86 -7.18 3.81 26.26
CA LYS A 86 -7.40 2.76 27.27
C LYS A 86 -8.45 1.75 26.83
N ALA A 87 -9.59 2.21 26.30
CA ALA A 87 -10.64 1.35 25.78
C ALA A 87 -10.19 0.53 24.56
N ALA A 88 -9.26 1.06 23.77
CA ALA A 88 -8.69 0.39 22.60
C ALA A 88 -7.69 -0.73 22.94
N GLY A 89 -7.31 -0.90 24.21
CA GLY A 89 -6.39 -1.96 24.64
C GLY A 89 -4.91 -1.65 24.41
N ARG A 90 -4.54 -0.36 24.31
CA ARG A 90 -3.15 0.10 24.07
C ARG A 90 -2.50 -0.54 22.81
N PRO A 91 -3.13 -0.39 21.64
CA PRO A 91 -2.66 -0.96 20.37
C PRO A 91 -1.32 -0.36 19.93
N SER A 92 -0.66 -0.94 18.92
CA SER A 92 0.58 -0.37 18.36
C SER A 92 0.35 0.98 17.67
N LYS A 93 1.44 1.70 17.34
CA LYS A 93 1.37 2.95 16.57
C LYS A 93 0.71 2.77 15.21
N GLU A 94 1.02 1.68 14.49
CA GLU A 94 0.40 1.34 13.21
C GLU A 94 -1.08 1.00 13.33
N GLU A 95 -1.52 0.43 14.45
CA GLU A 95 -2.92 0.10 14.66
C GLU A 95 -3.72 1.31 15.14
N ALA A 96 -3.11 2.16 15.97
CA ALA A 96 -3.74 3.32 16.58
C ALA A 96 -4.21 4.35 15.55
N ILE A 97 -3.46 4.58 14.47
CA ILE A 97 -3.88 5.44 13.36
C ILE A 97 -5.23 5.04 12.75
N PHE A 98 -5.64 3.78 12.82
CA PHE A 98 -6.94 3.33 12.28
C PHE A 98 -8.05 3.32 13.33
N LYS A 99 -7.72 3.56 14.60
CA LYS A 99 -8.65 3.55 15.72
C LYS A 99 -9.05 4.94 16.18
N ASP A 100 -8.32 5.96 15.73
CA ASP A 100 -8.56 7.35 16.09
C ASP A 100 -8.32 8.27 14.89
N LYS A 101 -9.30 9.15 14.62
CA LYS A 101 -9.24 10.04 13.47
C LYS A 101 -8.17 11.11 13.61
N ASP A 102 -7.91 11.60 14.82
CA ASP A 102 -6.95 12.69 15.02
C ASP A 102 -5.53 12.16 14.83
N LEU A 103 -5.27 10.91 15.25
CA LEU A 103 -4.02 10.20 14.94
C LEU A 103 -3.84 10.00 13.43
N MET A 104 -4.89 9.57 12.73
CA MET A 104 -4.86 9.41 11.27
C MET A 104 -4.58 10.74 10.55
N ASP A 105 -5.29 11.80 10.94
CA ASP A 105 -5.19 13.11 10.33
C ASP A 105 -3.82 13.74 10.61
N TYR A 106 -3.28 13.57 11.82
CA TYR A 106 -1.92 14.02 12.12
C TYR A 106 -0.90 13.39 11.16
N VAL A 107 -0.94 12.07 10.97
CA VAL A 107 0.00 11.35 10.09
C VAL A 107 -0.19 11.72 8.63
N THR A 108 -1.44 11.73 8.14
CA THR A 108 -1.74 11.81 6.69
C THR A 108 -1.91 13.22 6.17
N VAL A 109 -2.16 14.19 7.06
CA VAL A 109 -2.36 15.60 6.74
C VAL A 109 -1.24 16.44 7.33
N THR A 110 -1.16 16.58 8.67
CA THR A 110 -0.25 17.52 9.33
C THR A 110 1.20 17.19 9.03
N CYS A 111 1.69 16.06 9.53
CA CYS A 111 3.07 15.65 9.36
C CYS A 111 3.41 15.38 7.89
N ALA A 112 2.51 14.76 7.12
CA ALA A 112 2.76 14.50 5.70
C ALA A 112 2.95 15.79 4.90
N ASN A 113 2.14 16.83 5.13
CA ASN A 113 2.29 18.10 4.44
C ASN A 113 3.56 18.84 4.87
N GLU A 114 3.95 18.75 6.14
CA GLU A 114 5.23 19.29 6.60
C GLU A 114 6.43 18.57 5.98
N CYS A 115 6.38 17.24 5.89
CA CYS A 115 7.38 16.44 5.19
C CYS A 115 7.51 16.86 3.72
N LEU A 116 6.38 16.99 3.01
CA LEU A 116 6.36 17.47 1.64
C LEU A 116 6.95 18.88 1.51
N ALA A 117 6.61 19.79 2.42
CA ALA A 117 7.20 21.12 2.44
C ALA A 117 8.72 21.06 2.66
N ARG A 118 9.23 20.19 3.54
CA ARG A 118 10.68 19.99 3.74
C ARG A 118 11.36 19.53 2.45
N ILE A 119 10.74 18.65 1.67
CA ILE A 119 11.23 18.25 0.34
C ILE A 119 11.29 19.47 -0.59
N THR A 120 10.19 20.22 -0.70
CA THR A 120 10.12 21.42 -1.57
C THR A 120 11.18 22.47 -1.21
N TYR A 121 11.45 22.65 0.08
CA TYR A 121 12.48 23.59 0.56
C TYR A 121 13.89 23.01 0.58
N GLY A 122 14.12 21.81 0.03
CA GLY A 122 15.44 21.17 -0.03
C GLY A 122 16.01 20.72 1.32
N ARG A 123 15.15 20.63 2.34
CA ARG A 123 15.49 20.17 3.71
C ARG A 123 15.32 18.66 3.91
N ALA A 124 14.72 17.99 2.93
CA ALA A 124 14.62 16.54 2.85
C ALA A 124 14.95 16.11 1.42
N LYS A 125 15.56 14.94 1.25
CA LYS A 125 15.88 14.39 -0.07
C LYS A 125 14.88 13.30 -0.43
N VAL A 126 14.35 13.34 -1.64
CA VAL A 126 13.55 12.23 -2.21
C VAL A 126 14.16 11.79 -3.53
N GLU A 127 14.29 10.49 -3.70
CA GLU A 127 14.70 9.86 -4.95
C GLU A 127 13.51 9.11 -5.54
N MET A 128 13.20 9.35 -6.81
CA MET A 128 12.05 8.76 -7.49
C MET A 128 12.52 7.77 -8.55
N LYS A 129 11.90 6.59 -8.59
CA LYS A 129 12.06 5.61 -9.66
C LYS A 129 10.69 5.12 -10.11
N CYS A 130 10.39 5.21 -11.40
CA CYS A 130 9.18 4.64 -11.99
C CYS A 130 9.53 3.63 -13.08
N ASP A 131 8.84 2.50 -13.07
CA ASP A 131 8.91 1.44 -14.08
C ASP A 131 7.80 1.63 -15.15
#